data_AF-A0A534X497-F1
#
_entry.id   AF-A0A534X497-F1
#
_cell.length_a   1.000
_cell.length_b   1.000
_cell.length_c   1.000
_cell.angle_alpha   90.00
_cell.angle_beta   90.00
_cell.angle_gamma   90.00
#
_symmetry.space_group_name_H-M   'P 1'
#
loop_
_entity.id
_entity.type
_entity.pdbx_description
1 polymer ?
#
loop_
_entity_poly.entity_id
_entity_poly.type
_entity_poly.pdbx_seq_one_letter_code
_entity_poly.pdbx_strand_id
1 'polypeptide(L)'
;MPVRHCPHCRTSVVPGARFCAQCGEPLVAGARPASDWRVTGTGASVLGFFLIAGLAIWTGILSPAPPRPGPGAAAGPVGAPAAAVPEGHPQVPVELPADVKSFIADMQAKAQQAPKDVATWVKVGRVTARAAQLDPAYYSDAIAAFQHVVELEPRNAEGLRGLADLHYDRSEHKEAIPYFERYLAIRPDDPAARTDLGTMYLFAGDAGRAMATYQDVIRRSPSFLQAYYNLAIAYHRQGKDTAALAQLKTARGLASEDDARRQIDDMIATLSGDRAKGSAPAPSAPSAAGSPFQQAVEGAFRGHPIMGPRIVRFDWTTPTSGRVVVRDFPMDGMPAAVREKFSAHLAEMLRTAAQEHPAAGPVRMEIADAATAAVMATVAP
;
A
#
# COMPACT_ATOMS: atom_id res chain seq x y z
N MET A 1 -17.12 -18.13 42.53
CA MET A 1 -16.45 -18.79 41.38
C MET A 1 -15.00 -18.35 41.37
N PRO A 2 -14.02 -19.21 40.99
CA PRO A 2 -12.62 -18.81 40.96
C PRO A 2 -12.36 -17.77 39.86
N VAL A 3 -11.75 -16.64 40.22
CA VAL A 3 -11.39 -15.58 39.27
C VAL A 3 -10.19 -16.04 38.43
N ARG A 4 -10.40 -16.21 37.12
CA ARG A 4 -9.32 -16.47 36.17
C ARG A 4 -8.63 -15.16 35.81
N HIS A 5 -7.32 -15.22 35.62
CA HIS A 5 -6.48 -14.09 35.22
C HIS A 5 -5.79 -14.42 33.89
N CYS A 6 -5.56 -13.42 33.05
CA CYS A 6 -4.82 -13.61 31.81
C CYS A 6 -3.37 -14.00 32.13
N PRO A 7 -2.81 -15.08 31.55
CA PRO A 7 -1.43 -15.48 31.83
C PRO A 7 -0.41 -14.43 31.34
N HIS A 8 -0.76 -13.61 30.35
CA HIS A 8 0.15 -12.68 29.70
C HIS A 8 0.20 -11.29 30.36
N CYS A 9 -0.96 -10.72 30.74
CA CYS A 9 -1.05 -9.37 31.34
C CYS A 9 -1.58 -9.37 32.79
N ARG A 10 -1.94 -10.53 33.35
CA ARG A 10 -2.48 -10.73 34.71
C ARG A 10 -3.80 -10.01 35.04
N THR A 11 -4.44 -9.32 34.09
CA THR A 11 -5.78 -8.75 34.27
C THR A 11 -6.82 -9.85 34.53
N SER A 12 -7.82 -9.56 35.37
CA SER A 12 -8.95 -10.45 35.62
C SER A 12 -9.78 -10.68 34.35
N VAL A 13 -10.23 -11.92 34.15
CA VAL A 13 -10.93 -12.36 32.94
C VAL A 13 -12.41 -12.58 33.26
N VAL A 14 -13.28 -12.04 32.41
CA VAL A 14 -14.73 -12.29 32.47
C VAL A 14 -15.00 -13.79 32.22
N PRO A 15 -15.79 -14.48 33.06
CA PRO A 15 -16.09 -15.90 32.87
C PRO A 15 -16.64 -16.19 31.46
N GLY A 16 -16.01 -17.14 30.76
CA GLY A 16 -16.37 -17.52 29.39
C GLY A 16 -15.64 -16.76 28.27
N ALA A 17 -14.86 -15.72 28.57
CA ALA A 17 -14.08 -15.01 27.56
C ALA A 17 -12.98 -15.90 26.94
N ARG A 18 -12.90 -15.92 25.60
CA ARG A 18 -11.87 -16.64 24.83
C ARG A 18 -10.55 -15.86 24.70
N PHE A 19 -10.61 -14.54 24.84
CA PHE A 19 -9.50 -13.60 24.66
C PHE A 19 -9.47 -12.59 25.82
N CYS A 20 -8.32 -12.03 26.12
CA CYS A 20 -8.19 -10.97 27.12
C CYS A 20 -8.64 -9.62 26.55
N ALA A 21 -9.63 -8.98 27.18
CA ALA A 21 -10.11 -7.66 26.76
C ALA A 21 -9.06 -6.53 26.86
N GLN A 22 -7.99 -6.72 27.66
CA GLN A 22 -6.95 -5.71 27.87
C GLN A 22 -5.76 -5.84 26.90
N CYS A 23 -5.43 -7.05 26.44
CA CYS A 23 -4.25 -7.31 25.61
C CYS A 23 -4.48 -8.22 24.39
N GLY A 24 -5.71 -8.60 24.09
CA GLY A 24 -6.08 -9.41 22.93
C GLY A 24 -5.73 -10.91 23.00
N GLU A 25 -4.79 -11.32 23.85
CA GLU A 25 -4.26 -12.69 23.91
C GLU A 25 -5.33 -13.78 24.18
N PRO A 26 -5.29 -14.93 23.47
CA PRO A 26 -6.17 -16.07 23.70
C PRO A 26 -5.88 -16.76 25.05
N LEU A 27 -6.93 -17.28 25.68
CA LEU A 27 -6.90 -17.75 27.07
C LEU A 27 -6.97 -19.28 27.22
N VAL A 28 -6.68 -20.02 26.16
CA VAL A 28 -6.72 -21.50 26.11
C VAL A 28 -5.49 -22.02 25.38
N ALA A 29 -4.83 -23.05 25.92
CA ALA A 29 -3.64 -23.66 25.34
C ALA A 29 -3.92 -25.12 24.93
N GLY A 30 -3.46 -25.54 23.75
CA GLY A 30 -3.46 -26.97 23.37
C GLY A 30 -3.35 -27.30 21.87
N ALA A 31 -2.17 -27.82 21.48
CA ALA A 31 -1.91 -28.78 20.39
C ALA A 31 -2.01 -28.40 18.87
N ARG A 32 -0.91 -28.72 18.17
CA ARG A 32 -0.78 -29.09 16.73
C ARG A 32 -0.92 -30.65 16.62
N PRO A 33 -0.82 -31.37 15.46
CA PRO A 33 -0.50 -30.95 14.07
C PRO A 33 -1.31 -31.62 12.91
N ALA A 34 -1.06 -31.14 11.67
CA ALA A 34 -1.02 -31.82 10.35
C ALA A 34 -2.15 -32.75 9.83
N SER A 35 -2.73 -32.41 8.64
CA SER A 35 -2.52 -33.15 7.36
C SER A 35 -3.28 -32.57 6.13
N ASP A 36 -2.60 -32.59 4.97
CA ASP A 36 -3.04 -32.79 3.57
C ASP A 36 -4.22 -32.04 2.87
N TRP A 37 -3.84 -31.15 1.95
CA TRP A 37 -4.29 -31.01 0.53
C TRP A 37 -5.79 -31.04 0.14
N ARG A 38 -6.28 -29.92 -0.44
CA ARG A 38 -6.84 -29.86 -1.83
C ARG A 38 -7.03 -28.42 -2.35
N VAL A 39 -6.72 -28.22 -3.64
CA VAL A 39 -6.83 -26.96 -4.39
C VAL A 39 -8.14 -26.92 -5.20
N THR A 40 -8.77 -25.74 -5.34
CA THR A 40 -9.34 -25.14 -6.59
C THR A 40 -10.38 -24.05 -6.26
N GLY A 41 -10.50 -22.96 -7.03
CA GLY A 41 -9.61 -22.51 -8.11
C GLY A 41 -10.09 -21.21 -8.77
N THR A 42 -9.12 -20.38 -9.16
CA THR A 42 -9.21 -19.25 -10.11
C THR A 42 -10.14 -18.06 -9.79
N GLY A 43 -9.72 -16.82 -10.02
CA GLY A 43 -8.36 -16.40 -10.37
C GLY A 43 -8.30 -14.88 -10.61
N ALA A 44 -7.33 -14.36 -11.39
CA ALA A 44 -7.19 -12.92 -11.71
C ALA A 44 -8.02 -12.43 -12.92
N SER A 45 -8.09 -11.16 -13.40
CA SER A 45 -7.18 -10.06 -13.82
C SER A 45 -5.83 -10.37 -14.47
N VAL A 46 -5.31 -9.49 -15.33
CA VAL A 46 -4.76 -8.14 -15.08
C VAL A 46 -5.14 -7.18 -16.21
N LEU A 47 -5.10 -5.86 -16.01
CA LEU A 47 -5.26 -4.85 -17.07
C LEU A 47 -6.70 -4.55 -17.54
N GLY A 48 -7.06 -3.29 -17.61
CA GLY A 48 -6.27 -2.43 -18.50
C GLY A 48 -6.74 -2.71 -19.94
N PHE A 49 -7.52 -1.85 -20.61
CA PHE A 49 -7.34 -0.39 -20.58
C PHE A 49 -5.85 -0.16 -20.90
N PHE A 50 -5.46 0.07 -22.15
CA PHE A 50 -6.14 0.93 -23.11
C PHE A 50 -5.69 0.65 -24.55
N LEU A 51 -6.52 1.15 -25.48
CA LEU A 51 -6.14 1.92 -26.68
C LEU A 51 -4.69 1.84 -27.17
N ILE A 52 -4.55 1.57 -28.46
CA ILE A 52 -3.90 2.50 -29.39
C ILE A 52 -4.91 2.67 -30.54
N ALA A 53 -5.80 3.66 -30.47
CA ALA A 53 -5.63 5.06 -30.93
C ALA A 53 -5.99 5.23 -32.43
N GLY A 54 -6.67 6.33 -32.76
CA GLY A 54 -7.30 6.53 -34.08
C GLY A 54 -8.65 7.26 -33.99
N LEU A 55 -8.72 8.42 -33.32
CA LEU A 55 -8.73 9.72 -34.03
C LEU A 55 -9.88 9.88 -35.06
N ALA A 56 -11.08 10.13 -34.54
CA ALA A 56 -12.13 10.92 -35.19
C ALA A 56 -12.95 11.59 -34.06
N ILE A 57 -12.47 12.72 -33.50
CA ILE A 57 -12.78 14.07 -33.96
C ILE A 57 -14.30 14.37 -33.90
N TRP A 58 -14.69 15.08 -32.84
CA TRP A 58 -15.75 16.10 -32.83
C TRP A 58 -17.17 15.72 -33.30
N THR A 59 -17.84 14.90 -32.50
CA THR A 59 -19.22 15.16 -32.03
C THR A 59 -19.29 14.68 -30.57
N GLY A 60 -19.97 15.31 -29.61
CA GLY A 60 -20.77 16.52 -29.66
C GLY A 60 -21.68 16.58 -28.43
N ILE A 61 -21.18 17.14 -27.32
CA ILE A 61 -21.94 17.75 -26.21
C ILE A 61 -22.85 16.80 -25.36
N LEU A 62 -22.77 16.93 -24.03
CA LEU A 62 -23.59 16.26 -22.98
C LEU A 62 -23.36 14.76 -22.70
N SER A 63 -22.39 14.47 -21.80
CA SER A 63 -22.50 13.43 -20.75
C SER A 63 -21.38 13.58 -19.70
N PRO A 64 -21.61 13.22 -18.43
CA PRO A 64 -20.61 13.40 -17.36
C PRO A 64 -19.45 12.40 -17.49
N ALA A 65 -18.25 12.82 -17.10
CA ALA A 65 -17.08 11.96 -17.10
C ALA A 65 -17.21 10.81 -16.07
N PRO A 66 -16.79 9.57 -16.39
CA PRO A 66 -16.70 8.50 -15.40
C PRO A 66 -15.60 8.81 -14.36
N PRO A 67 -15.73 8.32 -13.12
CA PRO A 67 -14.77 8.62 -12.06
C PRO A 67 -13.37 8.07 -12.40
N ARG A 68 -12.35 8.89 -12.15
CA ARG A 68 -10.96 8.44 -12.21
C ARG A 68 -10.71 7.42 -11.09
N PRO A 69 -10.00 6.30 -11.33
CA PRO A 69 -9.48 5.50 -10.23
C PRO A 69 -8.47 6.35 -9.45
N GLY A 70 -8.78 6.63 -8.18
CA GLY A 70 -7.88 7.37 -7.30
C GLY A 70 -6.66 6.53 -6.93
N PRO A 71 -5.49 7.15 -6.66
CA PRO A 71 -4.40 6.46 -5.99
C PRO A 71 -4.83 6.13 -4.56
N GLY A 72 -4.79 4.85 -4.19
CA GLY A 72 -5.17 4.40 -2.86
C GLY A 72 -4.11 4.73 -1.81
N ALA A 73 -4.58 5.26 -0.67
CA ALA A 73 -3.99 5.20 0.66
C ALA A 73 -2.46 5.40 0.79
N ALA A 74 -2.05 6.62 1.15
CA ALA A 74 -0.78 6.86 1.81
C ALA A 74 -1.01 6.96 3.34
N ALA A 75 -0.96 5.83 4.07
CA ALA A 75 -1.09 5.81 5.53
C ALA A 75 -0.04 4.85 6.15
N GLY A 76 1.03 5.41 6.72
CA GLY A 76 2.07 4.64 7.42
C GLY A 76 3.09 3.91 6.51
N PRO A 77 4.26 3.53 7.04
CA PRO A 77 5.38 3.03 6.24
C PRO A 77 5.21 1.58 5.79
N VAL A 78 5.84 1.22 4.66
CA VAL A 78 5.77 -0.07 3.95
C VAL A 78 5.88 -1.26 4.89
N GLY A 79 4.75 -1.80 5.34
CA GLY A 79 4.73 -2.99 6.16
C GLY A 79 5.43 -4.14 5.44
N ALA A 80 6.03 -5.06 6.22
CA ALA A 80 6.34 -6.39 5.71
C ALA A 80 5.10 -6.95 4.99
N PRO A 81 5.24 -7.79 3.94
CA PRO A 81 4.10 -8.37 3.25
C PRO A 81 3.13 -8.93 4.28
N ALA A 82 1.93 -8.36 4.34
CA ALA A 82 0.96 -8.68 5.38
C ALA A 82 0.82 -10.20 5.41
N ALA A 83 1.20 -10.81 6.55
CA ALA A 83 1.33 -12.25 6.66
C ALA A 83 0.06 -12.89 6.10
N ALA A 84 0.22 -13.68 5.03
CA ALA A 84 -0.87 -14.05 4.14
C ALA A 84 -2.09 -14.46 4.96
N VAL A 85 -3.14 -13.65 4.86
CA VAL A 85 -4.27 -13.68 5.78
C VAL A 85 -4.79 -15.13 5.81
N PRO A 86 -4.80 -15.82 6.98
CA PRO A 86 -4.95 -17.27 7.02
C PRO A 86 -6.18 -17.77 6.27
N GLU A 87 -6.07 -18.92 5.60
CA GLU A 87 -7.20 -19.52 4.88
C GLU A 87 -8.41 -19.66 5.82
N GLY A 88 -9.55 -19.10 5.40
CA GLY A 88 -10.78 -19.03 6.21
C GLY A 88 -10.93 -17.77 7.08
N HIS A 89 -9.98 -16.83 7.10
CA HIS A 89 -10.20 -15.52 7.70
C HIS A 89 -11.35 -14.79 6.97
N PRO A 90 -12.29 -14.16 7.69
CA PRO A 90 -13.44 -13.52 7.06
C PRO A 90 -13.00 -12.38 6.13
N GLN A 91 -13.18 -12.58 4.82
CA GLN A 91 -13.10 -11.55 3.78
C GLN A 91 -14.41 -10.72 3.74
N VAL A 92 -14.98 -10.46 4.91
CA VAL A 92 -16.18 -9.64 5.07
C VAL A 92 -15.70 -8.19 5.07
N PRO A 93 -16.15 -7.33 4.12
CA PRO A 93 -15.91 -5.90 4.22
C PRO A 93 -16.38 -5.45 5.60
N VAL A 94 -15.53 -4.73 6.36
CA VAL A 94 -15.89 -4.27 7.71
C VAL A 94 -16.87 -3.12 7.58
N GLU A 95 -18.13 -3.47 7.30
CA GLU A 95 -19.21 -2.51 7.20
C GLU A 95 -19.46 -1.90 8.57
N LEU A 96 -19.64 -0.58 8.60
CA LEU A 96 -20.01 0.13 9.83
C LEU A 96 -21.35 -0.42 10.35
N PRO A 97 -21.41 -0.90 11.60
CA PRO A 97 -22.65 -1.38 12.21
C PRO A 97 -23.78 -0.33 12.15
N ALA A 98 -25.02 -0.79 12.01
CA ALA A 98 -26.17 0.10 11.81
C ALA A 98 -26.41 1.07 12.97
N ASP A 99 -26.08 0.66 14.20
CA ASP A 99 -26.08 1.50 15.40
C ASP A 99 -25.00 2.59 15.34
N VAL A 100 -23.81 2.28 14.81
CA VAL A 100 -22.75 3.28 14.55
C VAL A 100 -23.19 4.28 13.48
N LYS A 101 -23.80 3.81 12.38
CA LYS A 101 -24.35 4.67 11.32
C LYS A 101 -25.44 5.61 11.88
N SER A 102 -26.34 5.09 12.71
CA SER A 102 -27.39 5.88 13.38
C SER A 102 -26.81 6.87 14.39
N PHE A 103 -25.80 6.49 15.17
CA PHE A 103 -25.12 7.36 16.13
C PHE A 103 -24.44 8.55 15.44
N ILE A 104 -23.82 8.34 14.28
CA ILE A 104 -23.23 9.42 13.47
C ILE A 104 -24.32 10.40 13.01
N ALA A 105 -25.43 9.89 12.46
CA ALA A 105 -26.55 10.72 12.01
C ALA A 105 -27.17 11.54 13.16
N ASP A 106 -27.37 10.94 14.33
CA ASP A 106 -27.86 11.62 15.54
C ASP A 106 -26.90 12.73 16.00
N MET A 107 -25.59 12.50 15.92
CA MET A 107 -24.58 13.51 16.26
C MET A 107 -24.59 14.67 15.27
N GLN A 108 -24.69 14.40 13.96
CA GLN A 108 -24.79 15.42 12.92
C GLN A 108 -26.06 16.26 13.10
N ALA A 109 -27.21 15.64 13.36
CA ALA A 109 -28.46 16.34 13.62
C ALA A 109 -28.37 17.26 14.85
N LYS A 110 -27.72 16.82 15.94
CA LYS A 110 -27.46 17.66 17.14
C LYS A 110 -26.53 18.83 16.81
N ALA A 111 -25.49 18.62 16.01
CA ALA A 111 -24.57 19.68 15.57
C ALA A 111 -25.28 20.74 14.70
N GLN A 112 -26.21 20.31 13.85
CA GLN A 112 -27.05 21.20 13.03
C GLN A 112 -28.04 22.02 13.86
N GLN A 113 -28.57 21.48 14.96
CA GLN A 113 -29.44 22.21 15.90
C GLN A 113 -28.67 23.27 16.72
N ALA A 114 -27.38 23.04 16.97
CA ALA A 114 -26.49 23.96 17.66
C ALA A 114 -25.31 24.38 16.76
N PRO A 115 -25.53 25.11 15.65
CA PRO A 115 -24.51 25.35 14.64
C PRO A 115 -23.33 26.21 15.13
N LYS A 116 -23.40 26.83 16.30
CA LYS A 116 -22.28 27.57 16.92
C LYS A 116 -21.53 26.76 17.99
N ASP A 117 -21.95 25.53 18.29
CA ASP A 117 -21.25 24.65 19.23
C ASP A 117 -20.07 23.93 18.54
N VAL A 118 -18.92 24.63 18.53
CA VAL A 118 -17.65 24.13 17.99
C VAL A 118 -17.27 22.79 18.61
N ALA A 119 -17.52 22.57 19.91
CA ALA A 119 -17.13 21.34 20.60
C ALA A 119 -17.94 20.13 20.13
N THR A 120 -19.20 20.33 19.71
CA THR A 120 -20.01 19.28 19.07
C THR A 120 -19.56 19.02 17.63
N TRP A 121 -19.26 20.05 16.84
CA TRP A 121 -18.73 19.88 15.48
C TRP A 121 -17.35 19.19 15.44
N VAL A 122 -16.44 19.49 16.38
CA VAL A 122 -15.18 18.76 16.58
C VAL A 122 -15.44 17.27 16.85
N LYS A 123 -16.42 16.92 17.68
CA LYS A 123 -16.77 15.52 17.95
C LYS A 123 -17.34 14.84 16.70
N VAL A 124 -18.22 15.50 15.94
CA VAL A 124 -18.71 14.98 14.65
C VAL A 124 -17.53 14.68 13.73
N GLY A 125 -16.65 15.66 13.47
CA GLY A 125 -15.49 15.49 12.60
C GLY A 125 -14.57 14.35 13.02
N ARG A 126 -14.31 14.19 14.32
CA ARG A 126 -13.49 13.07 14.84
C ARG A 126 -14.14 11.70 14.63
N VAL A 127 -15.46 11.58 14.83
CA VAL A 127 -16.19 10.31 14.66
C VAL A 127 -16.32 9.96 13.18
N THR A 128 -16.68 10.92 12.32
CA THR A 128 -16.79 10.70 10.87
C THR A 128 -15.42 10.45 10.23
N ALA A 129 -14.34 11.11 10.67
CA ALA A 129 -12.99 10.80 10.21
C ALA A 129 -12.58 9.36 10.55
N ARG A 130 -12.93 8.86 11.74
CA ARG A 130 -12.68 7.46 12.09
C ARG A 130 -13.57 6.49 11.29
N ALA A 131 -14.82 6.87 10.99
CA ALA A 131 -15.68 6.11 10.09
C ALA A 131 -15.14 6.05 8.66
N ALA A 132 -14.54 7.14 8.16
CA ALA A 132 -13.96 7.25 6.82
C ALA A 132 -12.80 6.27 6.55
N GLN A 133 -12.15 5.78 7.60
CA GLN A 133 -11.11 4.75 7.52
C GLN A 133 -11.66 3.33 7.25
N LEU A 134 -12.98 3.12 7.42
CA LEU A 134 -13.68 1.87 7.13
C LEU A 134 -14.63 2.00 5.93
N ASP A 135 -15.31 3.14 5.82
CA ASP A 135 -16.25 3.47 4.75
C ASP A 135 -15.95 4.87 4.19
N PRO A 136 -15.35 4.97 2.99
CA PRO A 136 -14.98 6.24 2.37
C PRO A 136 -16.14 7.22 2.15
N ALA A 137 -17.40 6.81 2.27
CA ALA A 137 -18.55 7.72 2.21
C ALA A 137 -18.47 8.84 3.27
N TYR A 138 -17.86 8.58 4.43
CA TYR A 138 -17.78 9.55 5.54
C TYR A 138 -16.70 10.63 5.39
N TYR A 139 -15.85 10.59 4.34
CA TYR A 139 -14.83 11.62 4.12
C TYR A 139 -15.43 13.02 3.89
N SER A 140 -16.55 13.12 3.15
CA SER A 140 -17.24 14.41 2.95
C SER A 140 -17.71 15.02 4.27
N ASP A 141 -18.28 14.19 5.12
CA ASP A 141 -18.91 14.59 6.37
C ASP A 141 -17.85 15.00 7.41
N ALA A 142 -16.72 14.31 7.42
CA ALA A 142 -15.56 14.66 8.24
C ALA A 142 -14.93 15.99 7.82
N ILE A 143 -14.74 16.20 6.51
CA ILE A 143 -14.21 17.44 5.96
C ILE A 143 -15.17 18.60 6.26
N ALA A 144 -16.47 18.44 5.99
CA ALA A 144 -17.48 19.47 6.26
C ALA A 144 -17.55 19.84 7.76
N ALA A 145 -17.50 18.85 8.66
CA ALA A 145 -17.53 19.11 10.10
C ALA A 145 -16.31 19.89 10.59
N PHE A 146 -15.10 19.56 10.14
CA PHE A 146 -13.91 20.32 10.53
C PHE A 146 -13.75 21.65 9.77
N GLN A 147 -14.27 21.77 8.54
CA GLN A 147 -14.40 23.07 7.85
C GLN A 147 -15.25 24.02 8.69
N HIS A 148 -16.43 23.57 9.12
CA HIS A 148 -17.32 24.34 9.99
C HIS A 148 -16.66 24.78 11.31
N VAL A 149 -15.85 23.91 11.92
CA VAL A 149 -14.99 24.26 13.09
C VAL A 149 -14.01 25.39 12.74
N VAL A 150 -13.32 25.32 11.60
CA VAL A 150 -12.31 26.30 11.19
C VAL A 150 -12.93 27.61 10.66
N GLU A 151 -14.17 27.58 10.20
CA GLU A 151 -14.95 28.78 9.85
C GLU A 151 -15.36 29.58 11.11
N LEU A 152 -15.82 28.89 12.15
CA LEU A 152 -16.15 29.51 13.45
C LEU A 152 -14.89 29.95 14.21
N GLU A 153 -13.85 29.11 14.20
CA GLU A 153 -12.59 29.34 14.91
C GLU A 153 -11.38 29.10 13.98
N PRO A 154 -10.92 30.11 13.23
CA PRO A 154 -9.80 29.98 12.26
C PRO A 154 -8.44 29.55 12.83
N ARG A 155 -8.32 29.48 14.16
CA ARG A 155 -7.15 29.00 14.92
C ARG A 155 -7.47 27.80 15.82
N ASN A 156 -8.57 27.07 15.57
CA ASN A 156 -8.85 25.82 16.28
C ASN A 156 -7.87 24.73 15.83
N ALA A 157 -7.01 24.28 16.74
CA ALA A 157 -5.95 23.31 16.42
C ALA A 157 -6.51 21.92 16.05
N GLU A 158 -7.64 21.50 16.62
CA GLU A 158 -8.26 20.20 16.29
C GLU A 158 -8.89 20.22 14.90
N GLY A 159 -9.60 21.30 14.54
CA GLY A 159 -10.14 21.48 13.19
C GLY A 159 -9.05 21.54 12.11
N LEU A 160 -7.96 22.28 12.39
CA LEU A 160 -6.83 22.37 11.45
C LEU A 160 -6.10 21.03 11.28
N ARG A 161 -5.84 20.29 12.37
CA ARG A 161 -5.23 18.95 12.29
C ARG A 161 -6.15 17.97 11.55
N GLY A 162 -7.45 17.97 11.88
CA GLY A 162 -8.44 17.10 11.24
C GLY A 162 -8.53 17.30 9.72
N LEU A 163 -8.55 18.54 9.24
CA LEU A 163 -8.52 18.82 7.80
C LEU A 163 -7.19 18.39 7.15
N ALA A 164 -6.06 18.63 7.80
CA ALA A 164 -4.76 18.22 7.30
C ALA A 164 -4.66 16.70 7.13
N ASP A 165 -5.13 15.94 8.12
CA ASP A 165 -5.17 14.47 8.12
C ASP A 165 -6.13 13.92 7.07
N LEU A 166 -7.35 14.47 6.95
CA LEU A 166 -8.34 14.01 5.96
C LEU A 166 -7.89 14.26 4.52
N HIS A 167 -7.23 15.40 4.25
CA HIS A 167 -6.62 15.64 2.93
C HIS A 167 -5.41 14.72 2.70
N TYR A 168 -4.61 14.41 3.73
CA TYR A 168 -3.51 13.44 3.62
C TYR A 168 -4.00 12.02 3.30
N ASP A 169 -4.98 11.50 4.05
CA ASP A 169 -5.55 10.15 3.85
C ASP A 169 -6.12 10.00 2.42
N ARG A 170 -6.72 11.07 1.88
CA ARG A 170 -7.25 11.14 0.50
C ARG A 170 -6.18 11.42 -0.58
N SER A 171 -4.91 11.50 -0.20
CA SER A 171 -3.76 11.84 -1.08
C SER A 171 -3.85 13.24 -1.74
N GLU A 172 -4.63 14.15 -1.15
CA GLU A 172 -4.77 15.55 -1.53
C GLU A 172 -3.66 16.38 -0.86
N HIS A 173 -2.41 16.06 -1.21
CA HIS A 173 -1.23 16.54 -0.48
C HIS A 173 -1.03 18.06 -0.57
N LYS A 174 -1.49 18.72 -1.64
CA LYS A 174 -1.36 20.19 -1.79
C LYS A 174 -2.37 20.93 -0.92
N GLU A 175 -3.53 20.32 -0.74
CA GLU A 175 -4.65 20.78 0.05
C GLU A 175 -4.35 20.60 1.55
N ALA A 176 -3.63 19.54 1.94
CA ALA A 176 -3.19 19.29 3.32
C ALA A 176 -2.14 20.29 3.85
N ILE A 177 -1.19 20.73 3.00
CA ILE A 177 -0.09 21.66 3.37
C ILE A 177 -0.54 22.89 4.17
N PRO A 178 -1.47 23.74 3.68
CA PRO A 178 -1.85 24.97 4.39
C PRO A 178 -2.52 24.71 5.75
N TYR A 179 -3.15 23.54 5.95
CA TYR A 179 -3.71 23.17 7.23
C TYR A 179 -2.62 22.73 8.22
N PHE A 180 -1.64 21.94 7.79
CA PHE A 180 -0.46 21.61 8.59
C PHE A 180 0.36 22.86 8.96
N GLU A 181 0.58 23.78 8.02
CA GLU A 181 1.29 25.05 8.27
C GLU A 181 0.56 25.90 9.33
N ARG A 182 -0.77 26.06 9.20
CA ARG A 182 -1.60 26.78 10.19
C ARG A 182 -1.63 26.08 11.55
N TYR A 183 -1.67 24.75 11.58
CA TYR A 183 -1.58 23.96 12.81
C TYR A 183 -0.24 24.17 13.52
N LEU A 184 0.88 24.06 12.79
CA LEU A 184 2.24 24.24 13.33
C LEU A 184 2.51 25.68 13.77
N ALA A 185 1.82 26.68 13.22
CA ALA A 185 1.85 28.05 13.74
C ALA A 185 1.16 28.21 15.12
N ILE A 186 0.42 27.20 15.58
CA ILE A 186 -0.25 27.16 16.89
C ILE A 186 0.43 26.14 17.81
N ARG A 187 0.89 25.01 17.26
CA ARG A 187 1.62 23.93 17.94
C ARG A 187 3.01 23.76 17.32
N PRO A 188 3.95 24.71 17.54
CA PRO A 188 5.26 24.68 16.89
C PRO A 188 6.13 23.50 17.31
N ASP A 189 5.89 22.92 18.49
CA ASP A 189 6.72 21.85 19.05
C ASP A 189 6.12 20.44 18.84
N ASP A 190 5.32 20.27 17.78
CA ASP A 190 4.86 18.96 17.31
C ASP A 190 5.82 18.39 16.23
N PRO A 191 6.64 17.38 16.56
CA PRO A 191 7.54 16.74 15.60
C PRO A 191 6.80 15.79 14.63
N ALA A 192 5.64 15.25 15.02
CA ALA A 192 4.83 14.39 14.17
C ALA A 192 4.18 15.22 13.05
N ALA A 193 3.42 16.26 13.40
CA ALA A 193 2.80 17.16 12.42
C ALA A 193 3.81 17.84 11.49
N ARG A 194 5.02 18.16 11.98
CA ARG A 194 6.10 18.68 11.13
C ARG A 194 6.67 17.62 10.19
N THR A 195 6.73 16.36 10.61
CA THR A 195 7.11 15.23 9.74
C THR A 195 6.01 14.94 8.70
N ASP A 196 4.74 15.06 9.07
CA ASP A 196 3.60 14.94 8.15
C ASP A 196 3.63 16.06 7.09
N LEU A 197 3.90 17.31 7.48
CA LEU A 197 4.11 18.41 6.54
C LEU A 197 5.28 18.15 5.57
N GLY A 198 6.41 17.64 6.08
CA GLY A 198 7.53 17.20 5.25
C GLY A 198 7.13 16.10 4.25
N THR A 199 6.22 15.21 4.67
CA THR A 199 5.65 14.15 3.84
C THR A 199 4.75 14.72 2.76
N MET A 200 3.93 15.74 3.07
CA MET A 200 3.08 16.40 2.08
C MET A 200 3.90 17.11 1.02
N TYR A 201 4.97 17.83 1.40
CA TYR A 201 5.91 18.40 0.43
C TYR A 201 6.52 17.34 -0.48
N LEU A 202 6.94 16.19 0.08
CA LEU A 202 7.58 15.12 -0.70
C LEU A 202 6.64 14.52 -1.75
N PHE A 203 5.37 14.31 -1.42
CA PHE A 203 4.37 13.79 -2.38
C PHE A 203 3.82 14.87 -3.32
N ALA A 204 3.82 16.15 -2.92
CA ALA A 204 3.53 17.28 -3.80
C ALA A 204 4.65 17.57 -4.82
N GLY A 205 5.78 16.85 -4.76
CA GLY A 205 6.94 16.98 -5.66
C GLY A 205 8.04 17.91 -5.14
N ASP A 206 7.83 18.57 -4.00
CA ASP A 206 8.78 19.48 -3.37
C ASP A 206 9.71 18.75 -2.40
N ALA A 207 10.58 17.91 -2.97
CA ALA A 207 11.55 17.15 -2.19
C ALA A 207 12.57 18.04 -1.46
N GLY A 208 12.75 19.30 -1.89
CA GLY A 208 13.60 20.29 -1.22
C GLY A 208 13.04 20.73 0.12
N ARG A 209 11.80 21.23 0.16
CA ARG A 209 11.13 21.60 1.42
C ARG A 209 10.90 20.38 2.31
N ALA A 210 10.60 19.21 1.74
CA ALA A 210 10.50 17.97 2.49
C ALA A 210 11.77 17.67 3.32
N MET A 211 12.93 17.63 2.65
CA MET A 211 14.21 17.37 3.30
C MET A 211 14.56 18.41 4.36
N ALA A 212 14.37 19.70 4.07
CA ALA A 212 14.63 20.77 5.04
C ALA A 212 13.73 20.65 6.27
N THR A 213 12.48 20.21 6.09
CA THR A 213 11.50 20.01 7.17
C THR A 213 11.88 18.81 8.05
N TYR A 214 12.25 17.66 7.47
CA TYR A 214 12.73 16.50 8.24
C TYR A 214 14.02 16.83 9.01
N GLN A 215 14.94 17.58 8.39
CA GLN A 215 16.16 18.04 9.06
C GLN A 215 15.85 18.98 10.24
N ASP A 216 14.79 19.78 10.18
CA ASP A 216 14.35 20.60 11.32
C ASP A 216 13.80 19.75 12.46
N VAL A 217 13.02 18.71 12.16
CA VAL A 217 12.57 17.73 13.17
C VAL A 217 13.78 17.04 13.82
N ILE A 218 14.76 16.59 13.03
CA ILE A 218 15.97 15.95 13.53
C ILE A 218 16.79 16.89 14.44
N ARG A 219 16.91 18.18 14.10
CA ARG A 219 17.61 19.17 14.95
C ARG A 219 16.89 19.40 16.28
N ARG A 220 15.55 19.44 16.30
CA ARG A 220 14.74 19.69 17.50
C ARG A 220 14.51 18.44 18.35
N SER A 221 14.48 17.27 17.71
CA SER A 221 14.14 16.00 18.32
C SER A 221 15.02 14.88 17.73
N PRO A 222 16.31 14.80 18.14
CA PRO A 222 17.29 13.86 17.57
C PRO A 222 16.96 12.36 17.76
N SER A 223 15.96 12.03 18.57
CA SER A 223 15.44 10.67 18.75
C SER A 223 14.20 10.35 17.90
N PHE A 224 13.69 11.30 17.12
CA PHE A 224 12.45 11.12 16.35
C PHE A 224 12.68 10.30 15.07
N LEU A 225 12.67 8.97 15.22
CA LEU A 225 12.94 7.97 14.18
C LEU A 225 12.27 8.26 12.83
N GLN A 226 10.98 8.63 12.84
CA GLN A 226 10.18 8.85 11.62
C GLN A 226 10.83 9.90 10.69
N ALA A 227 11.45 10.94 11.24
CA ALA A 227 12.10 11.98 10.43
C ALA A 227 13.36 11.46 9.73
N TYR A 228 14.16 10.61 10.38
CA TYR A 228 15.30 9.94 9.73
C TYR A 228 14.84 8.98 8.62
N TYR A 229 13.80 8.19 8.88
CA TYR A 229 13.25 7.25 7.89
C TYR A 229 12.68 7.99 6.67
N ASN A 230 11.86 9.02 6.89
CA ASN A 230 11.28 9.80 5.79
C ASN A 230 12.33 10.64 5.04
N LEU A 231 13.37 11.14 5.73
CA LEU A 231 14.52 11.78 5.08
C LEU A 231 15.32 10.78 4.22
N ALA A 232 15.44 9.52 4.64
CA ALA A 232 16.04 8.48 3.81
C ALA A 232 15.25 8.23 2.51
N ILE A 233 13.91 8.15 2.61
CA ILE A 233 13.03 8.02 1.44
C ILE A 233 13.19 9.23 0.51
N ALA A 234 13.27 10.45 1.05
CA ALA A 234 13.49 11.66 0.27
C ALA A 234 14.86 11.67 -0.45
N TYR A 235 15.93 11.19 0.21
CA TYR A 235 17.24 11.01 -0.42
C TYR A 235 17.20 9.95 -1.54
N HIS A 236 16.58 8.78 -1.29
CA HIS A 236 16.47 7.71 -2.28
C HIS A 236 15.69 8.15 -3.53
N ARG A 237 14.57 8.87 -3.36
CA ARG A 237 13.81 9.48 -4.48
C ARG A 237 14.62 10.49 -5.31
N GLN A 238 15.76 10.97 -4.80
CA GLN A 238 16.71 11.83 -5.53
C GLN A 238 17.96 11.07 -6.02
N GLY A 239 18.00 9.74 -5.94
CA GLY A 239 19.16 8.91 -6.28
C GLY A 239 20.36 9.07 -5.33
N LYS A 240 20.14 9.59 -4.10
CA LYS A 240 21.19 9.86 -3.11
C LYS A 240 21.30 8.72 -2.10
N ASP A 241 21.46 7.50 -2.59
CA ASP A 241 21.33 6.28 -1.78
C ASP A 241 22.35 6.17 -0.65
N THR A 242 23.57 6.68 -0.83
CA THR A 242 24.57 6.80 0.25
C THR A 242 24.07 7.63 1.43
N ALA A 243 23.36 8.73 1.15
CA ALA A 243 22.77 9.58 2.18
C ALA A 243 21.52 8.91 2.81
N ALA A 244 20.71 8.22 2.00
CA ALA A 244 19.57 7.44 2.48
C ALA A 244 20.00 6.34 3.45
N LEU A 245 21.02 5.54 3.09
CA LEU A 245 21.61 4.50 3.94
C LEU A 245 22.15 5.06 5.26
N ALA A 246 22.76 6.25 5.25
CA ALA A 246 23.22 6.89 6.48
C ALA A 246 22.06 7.22 7.42
N GLN A 247 20.95 7.77 6.89
CA GLN A 247 19.76 8.07 7.71
C GLN A 247 19.04 6.80 8.20
N LEU A 248 18.94 5.75 7.37
CA LEU A 248 18.35 4.47 7.78
C LEU A 248 19.16 3.81 8.91
N LYS A 249 20.50 3.86 8.85
CA LYS A 249 21.35 3.36 9.95
C LYS A 249 21.08 4.08 11.27
N THR A 250 20.85 5.39 11.22
CA THR A 250 20.44 6.16 12.42
C THR A 250 19.05 5.78 12.89
N ALA A 251 18.05 5.73 11.99
CA ALA A 251 16.69 5.28 12.32
C ALA A 251 16.69 3.87 12.94
N ARG A 252 17.54 2.97 12.43
CA ARG A 252 17.69 1.58 12.91
C ARG A 252 18.26 1.48 14.32
N GLY A 253 19.08 2.44 14.73
CA GLY A 253 19.61 2.55 16.09
C GLY A 253 18.62 3.15 17.10
N LEU A 254 17.65 3.93 16.61
CA LEU A 254 16.57 4.53 17.42
C LEU A 254 15.36 3.60 17.61
N ALA A 255 15.24 2.54 16.81
CA ALA A 255 14.09 1.65 16.78
C ALA A 255 14.05 0.68 17.97
N SER A 256 13.11 0.88 18.91
CA SER A 256 12.83 -0.09 19.98
C SER A 256 12.15 -1.35 19.43
N GLU A 257 11.13 -1.20 18.59
CA GLU A 257 10.28 -2.30 18.14
C GLU A 257 10.96 -3.21 17.12
N ASP A 258 10.77 -4.53 17.27
CA ASP A 258 11.32 -5.53 16.37
C ASP A 258 10.81 -5.36 14.92
N ASP A 259 9.55 -5.01 14.72
CA ASP A 259 8.97 -4.79 13.38
C ASP A 259 9.53 -3.56 12.68
N ALA A 260 9.67 -2.44 13.41
CA ALA A 260 10.33 -1.24 12.88
C ALA A 260 11.79 -1.53 12.52
N ARG A 261 12.50 -2.31 13.36
CA ARG A 261 13.87 -2.78 13.06
C ARG A 261 13.92 -3.61 11.79
N ARG A 262 13.05 -4.61 11.63
CA ARG A 262 12.93 -5.45 10.41
C ARG A 262 12.66 -4.61 9.16
N GLN A 263 11.68 -3.71 9.21
CA GLN A 263 11.31 -2.83 8.09
C GLN A 263 12.47 -1.93 7.63
N ILE A 264 13.24 -1.39 8.58
CA ILE A 264 14.41 -0.57 8.26
C ILE A 264 15.55 -1.43 7.70
N ASP A 265 15.78 -2.63 8.25
CA ASP A 265 16.79 -3.58 7.75
C ASP A 265 16.48 -4.01 6.30
N ASP A 266 15.21 -4.27 5.95
CA ASP A 266 14.78 -4.59 4.59
C ASP A 266 15.03 -3.43 3.60
N MET A 267 14.82 -2.19 4.03
CA MET A 267 15.11 -1.00 3.23
C MET A 267 16.63 -0.83 3.04
N ILE A 268 17.43 -1.03 4.09
CA ILE A 268 18.89 -1.03 4.03
C ILE A 268 19.38 -2.11 3.06
N ALA A 269 18.91 -3.35 3.17
CA ALA A 269 19.32 -4.45 2.30
C ALA A 269 18.93 -4.24 0.82
N THR A 270 17.84 -3.51 0.58
CA THR A 270 17.41 -3.11 -0.76
C THR A 270 18.34 -2.03 -1.34
N LEU A 271 18.72 -1.01 -0.57
CA LEU A 271 19.57 0.10 -1.03
C LEU A 271 21.07 -0.24 -1.07
N SER A 272 21.57 -1.10 -0.19
CA SER A 272 22.96 -1.59 -0.22
C SER A 272 23.23 -2.57 -1.37
N GLY A 273 22.18 -3.09 -2.01
CA GLY A 273 22.27 -4.23 -2.94
C GLY A 273 22.51 -5.57 -2.24
N ASP A 274 22.40 -5.66 -0.91
CA ASP A 274 22.66 -6.88 -0.14
C ASP A 274 21.57 -7.96 -0.32
N ARG A 275 20.38 -7.59 -0.82
CA ARG A 275 19.43 -8.57 -1.38
C ARG A 275 19.96 -9.33 -2.62
N ALA A 276 21.11 -8.93 -3.19
CA ALA A 276 21.85 -9.71 -4.18
C ALA A 276 22.90 -10.67 -3.54
N LYS A 277 23.03 -10.70 -2.20
CA LYS A 277 24.04 -11.50 -1.46
C LYS A 277 23.49 -12.33 -0.30
N GLY A 278 22.22 -12.16 0.11
CA GLY A 278 21.59 -12.93 1.19
C GLY A 278 20.28 -13.62 0.76
N SER A 279 20.30 -14.95 0.71
CA SER A 279 19.14 -15.87 0.57
C SER A 279 18.15 -15.62 -0.59
N ALA A 280 18.68 -15.47 -1.80
CA ALA A 280 18.12 -16.06 -3.02
C ALA A 280 19.31 -16.39 -3.95
N PRO A 281 19.23 -17.39 -4.84
CA PRO A 281 20.21 -17.46 -5.92
C PRO A 281 20.14 -16.15 -6.70
N ALA A 282 21.30 -15.56 -7.00
CA ALA A 282 21.38 -14.28 -7.71
C ALA A 282 20.53 -14.33 -8.99
N PRO A 283 19.95 -13.19 -9.44
CA PRO A 283 19.41 -13.13 -10.79
C PRO A 283 20.54 -13.57 -11.72
N SER A 284 20.35 -14.70 -12.40
CA SER A 284 21.26 -15.12 -13.44
C SER A 284 21.36 -13.96 -14.43
N ALA A 285 22.60 -13.58 -14.76
CA ALA A 285 22.83 -12.77 -15.94
C ALA A 285 22.07 -13.42 -17.11
N PRO A 286 21.51 -12.64 -18.06
CA PRO A 286 20.81 -13.21 -19.21
C PRO A 286 21.69 -14.29 -19.81
N SER A 287 21.15 -15.51 -19.92
CA SER A 287 21.92 -16.65 -20.35
C SER A 287 22.46 -16.36 -21.75
N ALA A 288 23.78 -16.23 -21.87
CA ALA A 288 24.45 -16.02 -23.15
C ALA A 288 24.28 -17.20 -24.13
N ALA A 289 23.56 -18.25 -23.72
CA ALA A 289 23.17 -19.42 -24.51
C ALA A 289 21.70 -19.41 -24.98
N GLY A 290 20.93 -18.35 -24.74
CA GLY A 290 19.56 -18.22 -25.25
C GLY A 290 19.51 -17.92 -26.76
N SER A 291 18.54 -18.49 -27.48
CA SER A 291 18.29 -18.16 -28.90
C SER A 291 17.84 -16.69 -29.08
N PRO A 292 17.94 -16.08 -30.29
CA PRO A 292 17.46 -14.73 -30.53
C PRO A 292 15.98 -14.54 -30.15
N PHE A 293 15.14 -15.55 -30.43
CA PHE A 293 13.75 -15.60 -29.99
C PHE A 293 13.63 -15.56 -28.46
N GLN A 294 14.39 -16.39 -27.74
CA GLN A 294 14.38 -16.41 -26.28
C GLN A 294 14.83 -15.07 -25.69
N GLN A 295 15.89 -14.46 -26.22
CA GLN A 295 16.37 -13.16 -25.79
C GLN A 295 15.33 -12.05 -26.00
N ALA A 296 14.63 -12.04 -27.14
CA ALA A 296 13.55 -11.09 -27.40
C ALA A 296 12.36 -11.29 -26.46
N VAL A 297 11.93 -12.54 -26.22
CA VAL A 297 10.87 -12.84 -25.25
C VAL A 297 11.27 -12.42 -23.83
N GLU A 298 12.48 -12.75 -23.38
CA GLU A 298 12.96 -12.34 -22.04
C GLU A 298 13.05 -10.82 -21.90
N GLY A 299 13.56 -10.13 -22.92
CA GLY A 299 13.65 -8.66 -22.95
C GLY A 299 12.26 -8.00 -22.91
N ALA A 300 11.34 -8.45 -23.75
CA ALA A 300 9.97 -7.94 -23.79
C ALA A 300 9.24 -8.19 -22.45
N PHE A 301 9.31 -9.42 -21.92
CA PHE A 301 8.65 -9.80 -20.67
C PHE A 301 9.24 -9.03 -19.47
N ARG A 302 10.56 -8.83 -19.41
CA ARG A 302 11.22 -8.00 -18.37
C ARG A 302 10.95 -6.50 -18.52
N GLY A 303 10.72 -6.03 -19.75
CA GLY A 303 10.31 -4.64 -20.02
C GLY A 303 8.85 -4.32 -19.67
N HIS A 304 8.00 -5.34 -19.50
CA HIS A 304 6.58 -5.14 -19.18
C HIS A 304 6.38 -4.46 -17.80
N PRO A 305 5.70 -3.30 -17.69
CA PRO A 305 5.66 -2.49 -16.47
C PRO A 305 5.18 -3.20 -15.19
N ILE A 306 4.22 -4.12 -15.29
CA ILE A 306 3.66 -4.85 -14.13
C ILE A 306 4.38 -6.19 -13.87
N MET A 307 4.53 -7.05 -14.88
CA MET A 307 5.16 -8.36 -14.75
C MET A 307 6.69 -8.27 -14.58
N GLY A 308 7.38 -7.40 -15.32
CA GLY A 308 8.84 -7.32 -15.39
C GLY A 308 9.54 -7.23 -14.03
N PRO A 309 9.16 -6.28 -13.12
CA PRO A 309 9.72 -6.17 -11.77
C PRO A 309 9.49 -7.39 -10.86
N ARG A 310 8.61 -8.31 -11.28
CA ARG A 310 8.23 -9.53 -10.57
C ARG A 310 8.82 -10.80 -11.20
N ILE A 311 9.45 -10.74 -12.38
CA ILE A 311 10.12 -11.91 -12.98
C ILE A 311 11.34 -12.29 -12.16
N VAL A 312 11.32 -13.52 -11.65
CA VAL A 312 12.43 -14.17 -10.96
C VAL A 312 13.40 -14.77 -11.99
N ARG A 313 12.90 -15.59 -12.92
CA ARG A 313 13.72 -16.29 -13.94
C ARG A 313 12.87 -16.80 -15.11
N PHE A 314 13.55 -17.32 -16.13
CA PHE A 314 12.95 -18.09 -17.22
C PHE A 314 13.52 -19.52 -17.21
N ASP A 315 12.62 -20.50 -17.24
CA ASP A 315 12.90 -21.94 -17.28
C ASP A 315 12.47 -22.44 -18.68
N TRP A 316 13.36 -22.36 -19.67
CA TRP A 316 13.08 -22.78 -21.06
C TRP A 316 13.06 -24.31 -21.20
N THR A 317 12.04 -24.86 -21.88
CA THR A 317 11.89 -26.31 -22.12
C THR A 317 12.18 -26.69 -23.57
N THR A 318 12.00 -25.77 -24.52
CA THR A 318 12.41 -25.87 -25.92
C THR A 318 12.94 -24.50 -26.40
N PRO A 319 13.48 -24.38 -27.64
CA PRO A 319 13.87 -23.09 -28.20
C PRO A 319 12.74 -22.07 -28.36
N THR A 320 11.47 -22.52 -28.35
CA THR A 320 10.26 -21.71 -28.56
C THR A 320 9.26 -21.77 -27.40
N SER A 321 9.45 -22.71 -26.46
CA SER A 321 8.56 -22.95 -25.34
C SER A 321 9.30 -22.96 -24.02
N GLY A 322 8.66 -22.42 -22.99
CA GLY A 322 9.30 -22.30 -21.69
C GLY A 322 8.33 -21.79 -20.63
N ARG A 323 8.89 -21.42 -19.49
CA ARG A 323 8.16 -20.91 -18.34
C ARG A 323 8.81 -19.65 -17.83
N VAL A 324 8.05 -18.58 -17.66
CA VAL A 324 8.47 -17.39 -16.90
C VAL A 324 8.00 -17.56 -15.45
N VAL A 325 8.92 -17.44 -14.49
CA VAL A 325 8.62 -17.57 -13.06
C VAL A 325 8.53 -16.18 -12.45
N VAL A 326 7.41 -15.85 -11.82
CA VAL A 326 7.12 -14.52 -11.27
C VAL A 326 6.74 -14.58 -9.80
N ARG A 327 7.20 -13.63 -8.98
CA ARG A 327 6.87 -13.53 -7.55
C ARG A 327 5.73 -12.55 -7.30
N ASP A 328 4.95 -12.81 -6.26
CA ASP A 328 3.93 -11.89 -5.73
C ASP A 328 2.98 -11.35 -6.82
N PHE A 329 2.76 -12.11 -7.90
CA PHE A 329 2.00 -11.66 -9.06
C PHE A 329 0.62 -12.28 -8.98
N PRO A 330 -0.42 -11.51 -8.61
CA PRO A 330 -1.69 -12.07 -8.18
C PRO A 330 -2.55 -12.49 -9.38
N MET A 331 -2.06 -13.42 -10.20
CA MET A 331 -2.78 -14.04 -11.32
C MET A 331 -3.93 -14.95 -10.86
N ASP A 332 -4.18 -15.02 -9.55
CA ASP A 332 -5.39 -15.59 -8.97
C ASP A 332 -6.32 -14.64 -8.15
N GLY A 333 -6.03 -13.34 -8.01
CA GLY A 333 -6.72 -12.49 -7.01
C GLY A 333 -7.62 -11.35 -7.50
N MET A 334 -8.44 -11.52 -8.55
CA MET A 334 -8.74 -10.37 -9.45
C MET A 334 -9.83 -10.71 -10.55
N PRO A 335 -10.67 -9.82 -11.13
CA PRO A 335 -11.76 -10.25 -12.07
C PRO A 335 -11.38 -10.78 -13.50
N ALA A 336 -12.02 -11.85 -14.00
CA ALA A 336 -11.62 -12.65 -15.20
C ALA A 336 -11.37 -11.94 -16.55
N ALA A 337 -12.25 -11.01 -16.98
CA ALA A 337 -12.17 -10.28 -18.28
C ALA A 337 -10.91 -9.40 -18.44
N VAL A 338 -10.15 -9.34 -17.36
CA VAL A 338 -8.96 -8.54 -17.15
C VAL A 338 -7.81 -9.58 -17.40
N ARG A 339 -7.81 -10.81 -16.86
CA ARG A 339 -6.78 -11.87 -17.15
C ARG A 339 -6.66 -12.23 -18.62
N GLU A 340 -7.78 -12.27 -19.29
CA GLU A 340 -7.86 -12.47 -20.73
C GLU A 340 -7.06 -11.40 -21.49
N LYS A 341 -7.18 -10.11 -21.12
CA LYS A 341 -6.42 -9.01 -21.72
C LYS A 341 -4.93 -9.11 -21.41
N PHE A 342 -4.54 -9.54 -20.22
CA PHE A 342 -3.13 -9.78 -19.90
C PHE A 342 -2.53 -10.90 -20.75
N SER A 343 -3.17 -12.06 -20.79
CA SER A 343 -2.71 -13.19 -21.59
C SER A 343 -2.70 -12.86 -23.08
N ALA A 344 -3.68 -12.10 -23.58
CA ALA A 344 -3.70 -11.61 -24.95
C ALA A 344 -2.55 -10.62 -25.25
N HIS A 345 -2.22 -9.72 -24.31
CA HIS A 345 -1.08 -8.81 -24.46
C HIS A 345 0.26 -9.56 -24.48
N LEU A 346 0.43 -10.56 -23.60
CA LEU A 346 1.61 -11.43 -23.64
C LEU A 346 1.65 -12.31 -24.90
N ALA A 347 0.50 -12.77 -25.41
CA ALA A 347 0.41 -13.49 -26.67
C ALA A 347 0.88 -12.62 -27.84
N GLU A 348 0.49 -11.34 -27.87
CA GLU A 348 1.00 -10.36 -28.83
C GLU A 348 2.52 -10.22 -28.73
N MET A 349 3.08 -10.11 -27.52
CA MET A 349 4.53 -10.04 -27.32
C MET A 349 5.27 -11.30 -27.82
N LEU A 350 4.70 -12.49 -27.61
CA LEU A 350 5.22 -13.74 -28.20
C LEU A 350 5.09 -13.76 -29.72
N ARG A 351 4.00 -13.21 -30.26
CA ARG A 351 3.75 -13.13 -31.71
C ARG A 351 4.74 -12.19 -32.39
N THR A 352 4.98 -11.01 -31.82
CA THR A 352 6.01 -10.06 -32.27
C THR A 352 7.39 -10.72 -32.25
N ALA A 353 7.79 -11.32 -31.13
CA ALA A 353 9.07 -12.02 -31.03
C ALA A 353 9.21 -13.18 -32.04
N ALA A 354 8.12 -13.92 -32.32
CA ALA A 354 8.12 -15.00 -33.30
C ALA A 354 8.15 -14.51 -34.76
N GLN A 355 7.64 -13.31 -35.04
CA GLN A 355 7.72 -12.67 -36.36
C GLN A 355 9.12 -12.09 -36.62
N GLU A 356 9.72 -11.44 -35.62
CA GLU A 356 11.06 -10.85 -35.71
C GLU A 356 12.17 -11.92 -35.68
N HIS A 357 11.96 -13.01 -34.95
CA HIS A 357 12.89 -14.13 -34.83
C HIS A 357 12.19 -15.47 -35.06
N PRO A 358 11.92 -15.83 -36.34
CA PRO A 358 11.26 -17.09 -36.69
C PRO A 358 12.01 -18.31 -36.14
N ALA A 359 11.29 -19.17 -35.43
CA ALA A 359 11.83 -20.37 -34.81
C ALA A 359 10.91 -21.58 -35.04
N ALA A 360 11.50 -22.76 -35.16
CA ALA A 360 10.76 -23.97 -35.52
C ALA A 360 10.05 -24.60 -34.31
N GLY A 361 8.73 -24.78 -34.42
CA GLY A 361 7.90 -25.45 -33.43
C GLY A 361 6.82 -24.56 -32.82
N PRO A 362 5.93 -25.11 -31.98
CA PRO A 362 4.93 -24.31 -31.28
C PRO A 362 5.59 -23.34 -30.31
N VAL A 363 5.14 -22.08 -30.31
CA VAL A 363 5.56 -21.07 -29.34
C VAL A 363 4.60 -21.11 -28.14
N ARG A 364 5.14 -21.19 -26.92
CA ARG A 364 4.34 -21.28 -25.69
C ARG A 364 5.12 -20.84 -24.45
N MET A 365 4.63 -19.82 -23.75
CA MET A 365 5.13 -19.47 -22.41
C MET A 365 4.12 -19.79 -21.33
N GLU A 366 4.52 -20.63 -20.38
CA GLU A 366 3.83 -20.79 -19.10
C GLU A 366 4.23 -19.65 -18.17
N ILE A 367 3.27 -19.03 -17.48
CA ILE A 367 3.52 -18.08 -16.41
C ILE A 367 3.33 -18.84 -15.10
N ALA A 368 4.40 -19.00 -14.32
CA ALA A 368 4.37 -19.75 -13.08
C ALA A 368 4.66 -18.86 -11.86
N ASP A 369 3.97 -19.12 -10.76
CA ASP A 369 4.24 -18.45 -9.49
C ASP A 369 5.54 -18.95 -8.86
N ALA A 370 6.31 -18.04 -8.26
CA ALA A 370 7.62 -18.34 -7.68
C ALA A 370 7.54 -19.09 -6.35
N ALA A 371 6.44 -18.96 -5.60
CA ALA A 371 6.28 -19.59 -4.28
C ALA A 371 5.68 -20.99 -4.37
N THR A 372 4.74 -21.20 -5.29
CA THR A 372 3.97 -22.45 -5.47
C THR A 372 4.40 -23.28 -6.68
N ALA A 373 5.19 -22.71 -7.60
CA ALA A 373 5.52 -23.27 -8.91
C ALA A 373 4.31 -23.59 -9.81
N ALA A 374 3.11 -23.16 -9.44
CA ALA A 374 1.88 -23.39 -10.18
C ALA A 374 1.86 -22.55 -11.47
N VAL A 375 1.47 -23.17 -12.60
CA VAL A 375 1.26 -22.46 -13.87
C VAL A 375 -0.09 -21.74 -13.80
N MET A 376 -0.03 -20.41 -13.69
CA MET A 376 -1.19 -19.52 -13.55
C MET A 376 -1.83 -19.16 -14.90
N ALA A 377 -1.04 -19.21 -15.98
CA ALA A 377 -1.53 -19.07 -17.34
C ALA A 377 -0.56 -19.74 -18.33
N THR A 378 -1.08 -20.20 -19.46
CA THR A 378 -0.28 -20.65 -20.61
C THR A 378 -0.62 -19.76 -21.78
N VAL A 379 0.39 -19.09 -22.33
CA VAL A 379 0.27 -18.10 -23.39
C VAL A 379 0.91 -18.66 -24.66
N ALA A 380 0.21 -18.55 -25.79
CA ALA A 380 0.71 -18.85 -27.12
C ALA A 380 0.31 -17.72 -28.09
N PRO A 381 1.02 -17.51 -29.22
CA PRO A 381 0.71 -16.46 -30.19
C PRO A 381 -0.62 -16.69 -30.93
#